data_AF-A0A1X7AEK5-F1
#
_entry.id   AF-A0A1X7AEK5-F1
#
_cell.length_a   1.000
_cell.length_b   1.000
_cell.length_c   1.000
_cell.angle_alpha   90.00
_cell.angle_beta   90.00
_cell.angle_gamma   90.00
#
_symmetry.space_group_name_H-M   'P 1'
#
loop_
_entity.id
_entity.type
_entity.pdbx_description
1 polymer ?
#
loop_
_entity_poly.entity_id
_entity_poly.type
_entity_poly.pdbx_seq_one_letter_code
_entity_poly.pdbx_strand_id
1 'polypeptide(L)'
;MDFDITNLINEYMTELESMPLPVLLIIIAVSIVFVFIPSLLALLFNRRHFKLILAANIPAAFSTVAWFGLIVWAVTGKVWERKPKQAAPES
;
A
#
# COMPACT_ATOMS: atom_id res chain seq x y z
N MET A 1 15.42 17.67 37.65
CA MET A 1 15.71 17.26 36.27
C MET A 1 14.79 18.10 35.41
N ASP A 2 15.27 19.26 34.96
CA ASP A 2 14.55 20.05 33.97
C ASP A 2 14.74 19.33 32.64
N PHE A 3 13.68 18.67 32.18
CA PHE A 3 13.67 18.05 30.87
C PHE A 3 13.65 19.20 29.86
N ASP A 4 14.82 19.51 29.30
CA ASP A 4 14.98 20.65 28.41
C ASP A 4 14.48 20.28 27.01
N ILE A 5 13.14 20.29 26.88
CA ILE A 5 12.40 19.91 25.67
C ILE A 5 12.95 20.64 24.44
N THR A 6 13.37 21.89 24.60
CA THR A 6 13.90 22.71 23.51
C THR A 6 15.23 22.16 22.98
N ASN A 7 16.13 21.73 23.86
CA ASN A 7 17.39 21.13 23.45
C ASN A 7 17.17 19.77 22.79
N LEU A 8 16.25 18.96 23.33
CA LEU A 8 15.89 17.67 22.73
C LEU A 8 15.30 17.83 21.33
N ILE A 9 14.41 18.81 21.13
CA ILE A 9 13.83 19.10 19.81
C ILE A 9 14.94 19.53 18.84
N ASN A 10 15.87 20.40 19.26
CA ASN A 10 16.95 20.85 18.38
C ASN A 10 17.90 19.72 18.00
N GLU A 11 18.18 18.80 18.92
CA GLU A 11 19.01 17.61 18.67
C GLU A 11 18.35 16.69 17.64
N TYR A 12 17.06 16.35 17.80
CA TYR A 12 16.31 15.56 16.81
C TYR A 12 16.18 16.26 15.46
N MET A 13 15.93 17.57 15.43
CA MET A 13 15.83 18.32 14.16
C MET A 13 17.18 18.35 13.42
N THR A 14 18.28 18.48 14.17
CA THR A 14 19.65 18.42 13.60
C THR A 14 19.95 17.04 13.04
N GLU A 15 19.56 15.95 13.73
CA GLU A 15 19.71 14.59 13.21
C GLU A 15 18.91 14.37 11.93
N LEU A 16 17.66 14.86 11.87
CA LEU A 16 16.80 14.74 10.69
C LEU A 16 17.34 15.55 9.49
N GLU A 17 17.85 16.76 9.71
CA GLU A 17 18.50 17.55 8.66
C GLU A 17 19.85 16.96 8.22
N SER A 18 20.56 16.29 9.13
CA SER A 18 21.82 15.62 8.82
C SER A 18 21.65 14.31 8.04
N MET A 19 20.41 13.86 7.80
CA MET A 19 20.16 12.62 7.07
C MET A 19 20.76 12.73 5.65
N PRO A 20 21.70 11.85 5.28
CA PRO A 20 22.37 11.95 4.00
C PRO A 20 21.40 11.61 2.86
N LEU A 21 21.45 12.38 1.76
CA LEU A 21 20.56 12.22 0.60
C LEU A 21 20.42 10.77 0.10
N PRO A 22 21.48 9.92 0.04
CA PRO A 22 21.34 8.53 -0.35
C PRO A 22 20.40 7.72 0.54
N VAL A 23 20.39 7.99 1.86
CA VAL A 23 19.52 7.29 2.81
C VAL A 23 18.06 7.66 2.55
N LEU A 24 17.78 8.95 2.32
CA LEU A 24 16.44 9.41 1.95
C LEU A 24 15.94 8.72 0.66
N LEU A 25 16.79 8.64 -0.38
CA LEU A 25 16.45 7.97 -1.63
C LEU A 25 16.16 6.47 -1.44
N ILE A 26 16.94 5.79 -0.59
CA ILE A 26 16.72 4.38 -0.26
C ILE A 26 15.39 4.20 0.47
N ILE A 27 15.08 5.05 1.46
CA ILE A 27 13.81 4.99 2.20
C ILE A 27 12.62 5.17 1.25
N ILE A 28 12.69 6.15 0.34
CA ILE A 28 11.66 6.38 -0.66
C ILE A 28 11.53 5.17 -1.59
N ALA A 29 12.64 4.65 -2.10
CA ALA A 29 12.64 3.48 -2.99
C ALA A 29 12.04 2.25 -2.32
N VAL A 30 12.43 1.95 -1.07
CA VAL A 30 11.88 0.83 -0.29
C VAL A 30 10.39 1.03 -0.03
N SER A 31 9.97 2.26 0.31
CA SER A 31 8.56 2.58 0.55
C SER A 31 7.70 2.36 -0.69
N ILE A 32 8.19 2.76 -1.87
CA ILE A 32 7.51 2.52 -3.15
C ILE A 32 7.38 1.01 -3.40
N VAL A 33 8.47 0.25 -3.25
CA VAL A 33 8.43 -1.21 -3.44
C VAL A 33 7.44 -1.85 -2.47
N PHE A 34 7.42 -1.42 -1.20
CA PHE A 34 6.52 -1.94 -0.19
C PHE A 34 5.05 -1.67 -0.53
N VAL A 35 4.72 -0.43 -0.92
CA VAL A 35 3.36 -0.07 -1.37
C VAL A 35 2.94 -0.88 -2.60
N PHE A 36 3.87 -1.22 -3.50
CA PHE A 36 3.60 -2.00 -4.72
C PHE A 36 3.68 -3.52 -4.58
N ILE A 37 3.89 -4.07 -3.37
CA ILE A 37 3.81 -5.52 -3.09
C ILE A 37 2.53 -6.18 -3.64
N PRO A 38 1.31 -5.62 -3.47
CA PRO A 38 0.08 -6.28 -3.93
C PRO A 38 0.05 -6.42 -5.46
N SER A 39 0.62 -5.44 -6.18
CA SER A 39 0.73 -5.48 -7.63
C SER A 39 1.75 -6.52 -8.09
N LEU A 40 2.87 -6.68 -7.37
CA LEU A 40 3.83 -7.75 -7.61
C LEU A 40 3.20 -9.14 -7.41
N LEU A 41 2.45 -9.33 -6.32
CA LEU A 41 1.70 -10.56 -6.07
C LEU A 41 0.69 -10.83 -7.19
N ALA A 42 -0.04 -9.81 -7.63
CA ALA A 42 -0.99 -9.95 -8.72
C ALA A 42 -0.31 -10.34 -10.05
N LEU A 43 0.90 -9.86 -10.31
CA LEU A 43 1.65 -10.25 -11.52
C LEU A 43 2.02 -11.73 -11.52
N LEU A 44 2.32 -12.29 -10.34
CA LEU A 44 2.71 -13.70 -10.18
C LEU A 44 1.50 -14.64 -10.14
N PHE A 45 0.48 -14.31 -9.36
CA PHE A 45 -0.67 -15.19 -9.10
C PHE A 45 -1.87 -14.92 -10.02
N ASN A 46 -2.01 -13.69 -10.56
CA ASN A 46 -3.21 -13.31 -11.30
C ASN A 46 -2.97 -12.25 -12.39
N ARG A 47 -2.22 -12.66 -13.44
CA ARG A 47 -1.89 -11.83 -14.63
C ARG A 47 -3.10 -11.14 -15.25
N ARG A 48 -4.30 -11.72 -15.15
CA ARG A 48 -5.53 -11.20 -15.75
C ARG A 48 -6.09 -9.98 -15.00
N HIS A 49 -5.98 -9.95 -13.68
CA HIS A 49 -6.51 -8.86 -12.84
C HIS A 49 -5.45 -7.84 -12.41
N PHE A 50 -4.19 -8.04 -12.83
CA PHE A 50 -3.08 -7.13 -12.53
C PHE A 50 -3.39 -5.65 -12.80
N LYS A 51 -4.02 -5.32 -13.95
CA LYS A 51 -4.34 -3.92 -14.31
C LYS A 51 -5.28 -3.26 -13.31
N LEU A 52 -6.25 -4.00 -12.78
CA LEU A 52 -7.21 -3.48 -11.81
C LEU A 52 -6.57 -3.31 -10.43
N ILE A 53 -5.74 -4.27 -10.01
CA ILE A 53 -5.02 -4.19 -8.74
C ILE A 53 -4.02 -3.04 -8.76
N LEU A 54 -3.32 -2.82 -9.88
CA LEU A 54 -2.40 -1.69 -10.07
C LEU A 54 -3.12 -0.34 -9.93
N ALA A 55 -4.28 -0.19 -10.57
CA ALA A 55 -5.10 1.02 -10.49
C ALA A 55 -5.64 1.25 -9.07
N ALA A 56 -6.04 0.18 -8.38
CA ALA A 56 -6.52 0.25 -7.00
C ALA A 56 -5.39 0.44 -5.97
N ASN A 57 -4.13 0.17 -6.33
CA ASN A 57 -3.00 0.29 -5.42
C ASN A 57 -2.70 1.76 -5.05
N ILE A 58 -2.96 2.70 -5.97
CA ILE A 58 -2.81 4.14 -5.74
C ILE A 58 -3.75 4.63 -4.62
N PRO A 59 -5.07 4.40 -4.67
CA PRO A 59 -5.96 4.74 -3.56
C PRO A 59 -5.77 3.84 -2.34
N ALA A 60 -5.34 2.58 -2.50
CA ALA A 60 -5.06 1.70 -1.37
C ALA A 60 -3.84 2.15 -0.54
N ALA A 61 -2.90 2.90 -1.12
CA ALA A 61 -1.81 3.50 -0.36
C ALA A 61 -2.30 4.44 0.77
N PHE A 62 -3.52 5.00 0.64
CA PHE A 62 -4.14 5.82 1.68
C PHE A 62 -4.80 5.00 2.81
N SER A 63 -4.99 3.69 2.64
CA SER A 63 -5.71 2.86 3.61
C SER A 63 -5.08 1.48 3.78
N THR A 64 -4.62 1.19 5.00
CA THR A 64 -4.06 -0.12 5.38
C THR A 64 -5.04 -1.27 5.10
N VAL A 65 -6.34 -1.07 5.32
CA VAL A 65 -7.37 -2.10 5.11
C VAL A 65 -7.54 -2.41 3.62
N ALA A 66 -7.58 -1.37 2.77
CA ALA A 66 -7.65 -1.56 1.32
C ALA A 66 -6.39 -2.27 0.80
N TRP A 67 -5.22 -1.94 1.34
CA TRP A 67 -3.95 -2.57 0.99
C TRP A 67 -3.95 -4.08 1.30
N PHE A 68 -4.40 -4.49 2.49
CA PHE A 68 -4.57 -5.92 2.81
C PHE A 68 -5.64 -6.60 1.93
N GLY A 69 -6.73 -5.92 1.63
CA GLY A 69 -7.76 -6.41 0.70
C GLY A 69 -7.20 -6.70 -0.70
N LEU A 70 -6.33 -5.83 -1.22
CA LEU A 70 -5.64 -6.05 -2.50
C LEU A 70 -4.69 -7.25 -2.44
N ILE A 71 -4.00 -7.48 -1.33
CA ILE A 71 -3.14 -8.67 -1.15
C ILE A 71 -3.97 -9.95 -1.24
N VAL A 72 -5.07 -10.03 -0.49
CA VAL A 72 -5.97 -11.20 -0.51
C VAL A 72 -6.54 -11.42 -1.92
N TRP A 73 -6.94 -10.34 -2.59
CA TRP A 73 -7.45 -10.40 -3.95
C TRP A 73 -6.38 -10.81 -4.97
N ALA A 74 -5.15 -10.32 -4.82
CA ALA A 74 -4.01 -10.69 -5.66
C ALA A 74 -3.69 -12.18 -5.57
N VAL A 75 -3.73 -12.77 -4.37
CA VAL A 75 -3.45 -14.20 -4.13
C VAL A 75 -4.62 -15.09 -4.56
N THR A 76 -5.85 -14.73 -4.17
CA THR A 76 -7.03 -15.58 -4.38
C THR A 76 -7.58 -15.48 -5.79
N GLY A 77 -7.41 -14.30 -6.42
CA GLY A 77 -7.88 -13.98 -7.75
C GLY A 77 -9.40 -13.91 -7.96
N LYS A 78 -10.19 -14.31 -6.97
CA LYS A 78 -11.64 -14.10 -6.94
C LYS A 78 -11.96 -12.76 -6.31
N VAL A 79 -12.44 -11.82 -7.14
CA VAL A 79 -13.33 -10.77 -6.62
C VAL A 79 -14.58 -11.50 -6.14
N TRP A 80 -15.13 -11.12 -4.98
CA TRP A 80 -16.47 -11.56 -4.60
C TRP A 80 -17.47 -11.02 -5.64
N GLU A 81 -17.66 -11.76 -6.73
CA GLU A 81 -18.64 -11.42 -7.75
C GLU A 81 -20.01 -11.53 -7.10
N ARG A 82 -20.67 -10.39 -6.92
CA ARG A 82 -22.10 -10.37 -6.61
C ARG A 82 -22.80 -11.00 -7.80
N LYS A 83 -23.28 -12.24 -7.64
CA LYS A 83 -24.12 -12.86 -8.68
C LYS A 83 -25.27 -11.89 -8.99
N PRO A 84 -25.47 -11.48 -10.27
CA PRO A 84 -26.68 -10.76 -10.61
C PRO A 84 -27.85 -11.66 -10.24
N LYS A 85 -28.73 -11.14 -9.37
CA LYS A 85 -29.95 -11.81 -8.95
C LYS A 85 -30.72 -12.15 -10.22
N GLN A 86 -30.75 -13.44 -10.57
CA GLN A 86 -31.47 -13.96 -11.70
C GLN A 86 -32.94 -13.60 -11.49
N ALA A 87 -33.41 -12.60 -12.24
CA ALA A 87 -34.82 -12.28 -12.32
C ALA A 87 -35.51 -13.54 -12.85
N ALA A 88 -36.46 -14.03 -12.07
CA ALA A 88 -37.22 -15.23 -12.37
C ALA A 88 -37.92 -15.10 -13.73
N PRO A 89 -37.93 -16.15 -14.57
CA PRO A 89 -38.83 -16.17 -15.72
C PRO A 89 -40.24 -16.43 -15.20
N GLU A 90 -41.07 -15.39 -15.17
CA GLU A 90 -42.51 -15.54 -15.00
C GLU A 90 -43.15 -15.70 -16.37
N SER A 91 -43.45 -16.97 -16.68
CA SER A 91 -44.29 -17.47 -17.77
C SER A 91 -45.75 -17.46 -17.37
#